data_AF-A0A7R8VV63-F1
#
_entry.id   AF-A0A7R8VV63-F1
#
_cell.length_a   1.000
_cell.length_b   1.000
_cell.length_c   1.000
_cell.angle_alpha   90.00
_cell.angle_beta   90.00
_cell.angle_gamma   90.00
#
_symmetry.space_group_name_H-M   'P 1'
#
loop_
_entity.id
_entity.type
_entity.pdbx_description
1 polymer ?
#
loop_
_entity_poly.entity_id
_entity_poly.type
_entity_poly.pdbx_seq_one_letter_code
_entity_poly.pdbx_strand_id
1 'polypeptide(L)'
;MLLVDQWVEKHIKDAQEKGDFDNLPGNGQPLSLDDDSAVPEDLRVAFRILKNAGYLPPALQDRKEAVELEHLLQTLDNDDPQFAVSEKRLRVLQLRLQQAGGNSMYKIGELAGLANVSADTVRYYEKQGMMSPGTRNPSGYRQYDDNDLQRLRFIRYAKSTGFTLDAIKELLSIRIDPLHHTCQESKAIVDERLAEVEFKLQELTQMRESLQRLSAACCGSAHTSVTCSILEALEDGAGKDNALQALLHDPLFKQRIEKNQKGKGSYRRKEKNGKGSYLEGSVECSVEYSTLPF
;
A
#
# COMPACT_ATOMS: atom_id res chain seq x y z
N MET A 1 -28.51 -12.35 -45.64
CA MET A 1 -27.12 -12.29 -45.17
C MET A 1 -26.57 -10.92 -45.54
N LEU A 2 -25.96 -10.18 -44.62
CA LEU A 2 -25.58 -8.79 -44.84
C LEU A 2 -24.37 -8.70 -45.78
N LEU A 3 -24.22 -7.58 -46.50
CA LEU A 3 -23.11 -7.36 -47.44
C LEU A 3 -21.72 -7.47 -46.77
N VAL A 4 -21.68 -7.13 -45.48
CA VAL A 4 -20.49 -7.24 -44.62
C VAL A 4 -20.12 -8.70 -44.38
N ASP A 5 -21.10 -9.56 -44.13
CA ASP A 5 -20.87 -11.00 -43.91
C ASP A 5 -20.24 -11.64 -45.15
N GLN A 6 -20.71 -11.27 -46.35
CA GLN A 6 -20.15 -11.77 -47.61
C GLN A 6 -18.70 -11.31 -47.83
N TRP A 7 -18.37 -10.09 -47.41
CA TRP A 7 -17.01 -9.56 -47.51
C TRP A 7 -16.06 -10.26 -46.52
N VAL A 8 -16.53 -10.50 -45.30
CA VAL A 8 -15.80 -11.26 -44.26
C VAL A 8 -15.55 -12.70 -44.73
N GLU A 9 -16.56 -13.40 -45.24
CA GLU A 9 -16.39 -14.76 -45.76
C GLU A 9 -15.39 -14.82 -46.92
N LYS A 10 -15.41 -13.83 -47.81
CA LYS A 10 -14.46 -13.75 -48.92
C LYS A 10 -13.03 -13.51 -48.44
N HIS A 11 -12.83 -12.63 -47.45
CA HIS A 11 -11.52 -12.40 -46.85
C HIS A 11 -10.97 -13.63 -46.12
N ILE A 12 -11.83 -14.37 -45.43
CA ILE A 12 -11.43 -15.62 -44.76
C ILE A 12 -10.99 -16.65 -45.80
N LYS A 13 -11.72 -16.80 -46.91
CA LYS A 13 -11.34 -17.71 -48.02
C LYS A 13 -10.02 -17.32 -48.67
N ASP A 14 -9.83 -16.04 -48.99
CA ASP A 14 -8.58 -15.55 -49.59
C ASP A 14 -7.36 -15.78 -48.67
N ALA A 15 -7.54 -15.70 -47.34
CA ALA A 15 -6.50 -15.98 -46.36
C ALA A 15 -6.25 -17.50 -46.19
N GLN A 16 -7.30 -18.33 -46.30
CA GLN A 16 -7.17 -19.80 -46.29
C GLN A 16 -6.42 -20.31 -47.53
N GLU A 17 -6.71 -19.77 -48.72
CA GLU A 17 -6.03 -20.15 -49.97
C GLU A 17 -4.55 -19.77 -49.98
N LYS A 18 -4.17 -18.72 -49.23
CA LYS A 18 -2.77 -18.29 -49.06
C LYS A 18 -1.99 -19.11 -48.03
N GLY A 19 -2.67 -20.00 -47.29
CA GLY A 19 -2.04 -20.77 -46.21
C GLY A 19 -1.68 -19.91 -45.00
N ASP A 20 -2.28 -18.72 -44.84
CA ASP A 20 -1.97 -17.79 -43.75
C ASP A 20 -2.30 -18.38 -42.36
N PHE A 21 -3.11 -19.44 -42.31
CA PHE A 21 -3.50 -20.15 -41.07
C PHE A 21 -2.62 -21.37 -40.75
N ASP A 22 -1.78 -21.83 -41.68
CA ASP A 22 -1.10 -23.13 -41.56
C ASP A 22 0.02 -23.15 -40.50
N ASN A 23 0.56 -22.00 -40.12
CA ASN A 23 1.65 -21.87 -39.13
C ASN A 23 1.28 -21.02 -37.89
N LEU A 24 0.00 -20.96 -37.54
CA LEU A 24 -0.41 -20.26 -36.33
C LEU A 24 0.03 -21.01 -35.06
N PRO A 25 0.43 -20.30 -33.99
CA PRO A 25 0.75 -20.93 -32.72
C PRO A 25 -0.49 -21.67 -32.18
N GLY A 26 -0.34 -22.97 -31.92
CA GLY A 26 -1.45 -23.85 -31.51
C GLY A 26 -2.20 -24.52 -32.66
N ASN A 27 -1.76 -24.37 -33.92
CA ASN A 27 -2.40 -25.05 -35.05
C ASN A 27 -2.37 -26.57 -34.88
N GLY A 28 -3.52 -27.21 -35.05
CA GLY A 28 -3.73 -28.65 -34.83
C GLY A 28 -3.80 -29.10 -33.36
N GLN A 29 -3.61 -28.19 -32.38
CA GLN A 29 -3.83 -28.53 -30.99
C GLN A 29 -5.33 -28.45 -30.64
N PRO A 30 -5.85 -29.36 -29.79
CA PRO A 30 -7.22 -29.27 -29.32
C PRO A 30 -7.45 -27.92 -28.64
N LEU A 31 -8.47 -27.17 -29.08
CA LEU A 31 -8.86 -25.91 -28.44
C LEU A 31 -9.29 -26.23 -26.99
N SER A 32 -8.61 -25.66 -25.99
CA SER A 32 -9.08 -25.73 -24.60
C SER A 32 -10.20 -24.72 -24.42
N LEU A 33 -11.44 -25.18 -24.62
CA LEU A 33 -12.63 -24.32 -24.65
C LEU A 33 -13.04 -23.78 -23.27
N ASP A 34 -12.57 -24.38 -22.17
CA ASP A 34 -12.92 -23.96 -20.82
C ASP A 34 -11.68 -24.01 -19.90
N ASP A 35 -11.35 -22.88 -19.26
CA ASP A 35 -10.36 -22.81 -18.18
C ASP A 35 -10.98 -23.34 -16.88
N ASP A 36 -10.94 -24.66 -16.70
CA ASP A 36 -11.37 -25.35 -15.48
C ASP A 36 -10.20 -25.64 -14.53
N SER A 37 -9.11 -24.87 -14.62
CA SER A 37 -7.90 -25.04 -13.80
C SER A 37 -8.20 -25.00 -12.30
N ALA A 38 -9.23 -24.22 -11.91
CA ALA A 38 -9.68 -24.08 -10.54
C ALA A 38 -10.61 -25.20 -10.05
N VAL A 39 -11.06 -26.09 -10.95
CA VAL A 39 -11.99 -27.18 -10.62
C VAL A 39 -11.21 -28.49 -10.53
N PRO A 40 -11.33 -29.23 -9.41
CA PRO A 40 -10.76 -30.58 -9.27
C PRO A 40 -11.13 -31.47 -10.44
N GLU A 41 -10.20 -32.29 -10.91
CA GLU A 41 -10.31 -33.03 -12.18
C GLU A 41 -11.55 -33.95 -12.23
N ASP A 42 -11.90 -34.55 -11.10
CA ASP A 42 -13.08 -35.39 -10.88
C ASP A 42 -14.42 -34.62 -11.00
N LEU A 43 -14.42 -33.29 -10.80
CA LEU A 43 -15.62 -32.45 -10.79
C LEU A 43 -15.81 -31.64 -12.09
N ARG A 44 -14.83 -31.60 -13.00
CA ARG A 44 -14.87 -30.75 -14.20
C ARG A 44 -16.03 -31.07 -15.13
N VAL A 45 -16.35 -32.35 -15.34
CA VAL A 45 -17.45 -32.78 -16.21
C VAL A 45 -18.79 -32.32 -15.64
N ALA A 46 -19.02 -32.52 -14.35
CA ALA A 46 -20.22 -32.06 -13.66
C ALA A 46 -20.33 -30.53 -13.71
N PHE A 47 -19.23 -29.82 -13.47
CA PHE A 47 -19.17 -28.37 -13.54
C PHE A 47 -19.52 -27.83 -14.94
N ARG A 48 -18.97 -28.40 -16.02
CA ARG A 48 -19.33 -28.01 -17.40
C ARG A 48 -20.79 -28.26 -17.73
N ILE A 49 -21.34 -29.40 -17.32
CA ILE A 49 -22.76 -29.71 -17.55
C ILE A 49 -23.64 -28.68 -16.85
N LEU A 50 -23.34 -28.35 -15.60
CA LEU A 50 -24.06 -27.33 -14.84
C LEU A 50 -23.91 -25.94 -15.47
N LYS A 51 -22.68 -25.53 -15.82
CA LYS A 51 -22.38 -24.25 -16.48
C LYS A 51 -23.14 -24.09 -17.80
N ASN A 52 -23.09 -25.10 -18.66
CA ASN A 52 -23.77 -25.08 -19.97
C ASN A 52 -25.30 -25.12 -19.84
N ALA A 53 -25.83 -25.75 -18.79
CA ALA A 53 -27.24 -25.71 -18.45
C ALA A 53 -27.69 -24.39 -17.80
N GLY A 54 -26.78 -23.42 -17.62
CA GLY A 54 -27.08 -22.14 -16.97
C GLY A 54 -27.22 -22.24 -15.44
N TYR A 55 -26.77 -23.34 -14.84
CA TYR A 55 -26.85 -23.56 -13.40
C TYR A 55 -25.71 -22.83 -12.68
N LEU A 56 -26.07 -21.73 -12.03
CA LEU A 56 -25.19 -20.94 -11.18
C LEU A 56 -25.18 -21.57 -9.75
N PRO A 57 -24.01 -21.79 -9.11
CA PRO A 57 -23.95 -22.30 -7.74
C PRO A 57 -24.85 -21.51 -6.78
N PRO A 58 -25.49 -22.14 -5.76
CA PRO A 58 -26.44 -21.47 -4.87
C PRO A 58 -25.90 -20.18 -4.23
N ALA A 59 -24.63 -20.18 -3.81
CA ALA A 59 -23.99 -18.99 -3.26
C ALA A 59 -23.85 -17.84 -4.27
N LEU A 60 -23.69 -18.16 -5.57
CA LEU A 60 -23.63 -17.17 -6.64
C LEU A 60 -25.03 -16.73 -7.09
N GLN A 61 -26.05 -17.59 -6.98
CA GLN A 61 -27.46 -17.23 -7.17
C GLN A 61 -27.92 -16.25 -6.09
N ASP A 62 -27.68 -16.56 -4.82
CA ASP A 62 -28.00 -15.69 -3.68
C ASP A 62 -27.29 -14.33 -3.83
N ARG A 63 -26.05 -14.32 -4.35
CA ARG A 63 -25.29 -13.09 -4.61
C ARG A 63 -25.85 -12.27 -5.75
N LYS A 64 -26.24 -12.90 -6.86
CA LYS A 64 -26.90 -12.23 -7.99
C LYS A 64 -28.21 -11.59 -7.53
N GLU A 65 -29.03 -12.33 -6.79
CA GLU A 65 -30.30 -11.86 -6.25
C GLU A 65 -30.11 -10.69 -5.26
N ALA A 66 -29.08 -10.76 -4.40
CA ALA A 66 -28.75 -9.66 -3.50
C ALA A 66 -28.43 -8.36 -4.26
N VAL A 67 -27.62 -8.43 -5.32
CA VAL A 67 -27.27 -7.26 -6.16
C VAL A 67 -28.50 -6.71 -6.87
N GLU A 68 -29.39 -7.56 -7.39
CA GLU A 68 -30.63 -7.14 -8.04
C GLU A 68 -31.57 -6.44 -7.05
N LEU A 69 -31.71 -6.96 -5.83
CA LEU A 69 -32.50 -6.34 -4.76
C LEU A 69 -31.90 -5.03 -4.28
N GLU A 70 -30.58 -4.91 -4.18
CA GLU A 70 -29.91 -3.64 -3.88
C GLU A 70 -30.20 -2.59 -4.95
N HIS A 71 -30.15 -2.97 -6.23
CA HIS A 71 -30.51 -2.07 -7.33
C HIS A 71 -31.98 -1.68 -7.32
N LEU A 72 -32.89 -2.61 -7.03
CA LEU A 72 -34.32 -2.33 -6.90
C LEU A 72 -34.59 -1.36 -5.76
N LEU A 73 -33.98 -1.57 -4.59
CA LEU A 73 -34.12 -0.70 -3.43
C LEU A 73 -33.58 0.72 -3.69
N GLN A 74 -32.65 0.91 -4.62
CA GLN A 74 -32.21 2.24 -5.05
C GLN A 74 -33.25 2.99 -5.87
N THR A 75 -34.21 2.28 -6.48
CA THR A 75 -35.26 2.86 -7.34
C THR A 75 -36.59 3.08 -6.65
N LEU A 76 -36.77 2.54 -5.44
CA LEU A 76 -38.02 2.59 -4.68
C LEU A 76 -37.94 3.65 -3.56
N ASP A 77 -39.07 4.30 -3.28
CA ASP A 77 -39.21 5.20 -2.13
C ASP A 77 -39.40 4.40 -0.82
N ASN A 78 -38.94 4.95 0.31
CA ASN A 78 -38.96 4.25 1.61
C ASN A 78 -40.36 3.88 2.11
N ASP A 79 -41.40 4.61 1.67
CA ASP A 79 -42.79 4.37 2.05
C ASP A 79 -43.47 3.32 1.13
N ASP A 80 -42.79 2.84 0.08
CA ASP A 80 -43.30 1.82 -0.81
C ASP A 80 -43.38 0.46 -0.08
N PRO A 81 -44.52 -0.24 -0.10
CA PRO A 81 -44.64 -1.60 0.45
C PRO A 81 -43.59 -2.57 -0.12
N GLN A 82 -43.16 -2.39 -1.37
CA GLN A 82 -42.12 -3.20 -2.01
C GLN A 82 -40.73 -2.93 -1.44
N PHE A 83 -40.48 -1.74 -0.90
CA PHE A 83 -39.21 -1.41 -0.25
C PHE A 83 -39.00 -2.29 0.99
N ALA A 84 -39.98 -2.32 1.90
CA ALA A 84 -39.91 -3.11 3.13
C ALA A 84 -39.82 -4.63 2.87
N VAL A 85 -40.43 -5.12 1.79
CA VAL A 85 -40.36 -6.54 1.40
C VAL A 85 -38.99 -6.87 0.80
N SER A 86 -38.51 -6.04 -0.12
CA SER A 86 -37.20 -6.21 -0.77
C SER A 86 -36.05 -6.10 0.24
N GLU A 87 -36.15 -5.18 1.20
CA GLU A 87 -35.16 -5.02 2.28
C GLU A 87 -35.09 -6.25 3.17
N LYS A 88 -36.24 -6.80 3.60
CA LYS A 88 -36.28 -8.03 4.40
C LYS A 88 -35.68 -9.22 3.65
N ARG A 89 -35.98 -9.34 2.35
CA ARG A 89 -35.46 -10.41 1.49
C ARG A 89 -33.95 -10.30 1.30
N LEU A 90 -33.45 -9.09 1.03
CA LEU A 90 -32.03 -8.79 0.95
C LEU A 90 -31.31 -9.16 2.25
N ARG A 91 -31.90 -8.83 3.41
CA ARG A 91 -31.31 -9.15 4.72
C ARG A 91 -31.16 -10.66 4.96
N VAL A 92 -32.12 -11.48 4.52
CA VAL A 92 -32.03 -12.94 4.61
C VAL A 92 -30.94 -13.49 3.69
N LEU A 93 -30.83 -12.95 2.46
CA LEU A 93 -29.78 -13.35 1.51
C LEU A 93 -28.39 -12.96 2.01
N GLN A 94 -28.22 -11.76 2.57
CA GLN A 94 -26.97 -11.32 3.19
C GLN A 94 -26.55 -12.24 4.34
N LEU A 95 -27.49 -12.69 5.18
CA LEU A 95 -27.21 -13.67 6.24
C LEU A 95 -26.77 -15.03 5.70
N ARG A 96 -27.42 -15.52 4.63
CA ARG A 96 -27.02 -16.77 3.96
C ARG A 96 -25.65 -16.65 3.30
N LEU A 97 -25.40 -15.53 2.63
CA LEU A 97 -24.11 -15.23 2.03
C LEU A 97 -23.03 -15.13 3.11
N GLN A 98 -23.29 -14.50 4.25
CA GLN A 98 -22.37 -14.48 5.40
C GLN A 98 -22.02 -15.89 5.89
N GLN A 99 -23.01 -16.77 6.02
CA GLN A 99 -22.80 -18.16 6.41
C GLN A 99 -22.06 -18.98 5.34
N ALA A 100 -22.23 -18.60 4.06
CA ALA A 100 -21.57 -19.21 2.90
C ALA A 100 -20.22 -18.56 2.54
N GLY A 101 -19.74 -17.57 3.31
CA GLY A 101 -18.45 -16.88 3.08
C GLY A 101 -18.46 -15.76 2.03
N GLY A 102 -19.62 -15.19 1.72
CA GLY A 102 -19.80 -14.06 0.79
C GLY A 102 -19.57 -12.69 1.44
N ASN A 103 -18.97 -11.78 0.66
CA ASN A 103 -18.61 -10.40 1.03
C ASN A 103 -19.71 -9.69 1.86
N SER A 104 -19.49 -9.55 3.16
CA SER A 104 -20.26 -8.70 4.05
C SER A 104 -20.00 -7.23 3.74
N MET A 105 -21.06 -6.40 3.76
CA MET A 105 -20.92 -4.95 3.71
C MET A 105 -20.86 -4.37 5.13
N TYR A 106 -19.90 -3.48 5.38
CA TYR A 106 -19.67 -2.82 6.65
C TYR A 106 -19.77 -1.30 6.52
N LYS A 107 -20.26 -0.64 7.58
CA LYS A 107 -20.04 0.80 7.77
C LYS A 107 -18.62 1.05 8.28
N ILE A 108 -18.13 2.29 8.16
CA ILE A 108 -16.78 2.65 8.60
C ILE A 108 -16.50 2.27 10.07
N GLY A 109 -17.49 2.45 10.96
CA GLY A 109 -17.34 2.13 12.37
C GLY A 109 -17.24 0.63 12.65
N GLU A 110 -18.02 -0.17 11.95
CA GLU A 110 -18.01 -1.64 12.05
C GLU A 110 -16.70 -2.19 11.49
N LEU A 111 -16.28 -1.72 10.31
CA LEU A 111 -15.01 -2.10 9.68
C LEU A 111 -13.81 -1.76 10.59
N ALA A 112 -13.81 -0.55 11.15
CA ALA A 112 -12.78 -0.08 12.07
C ALA A 112 -12.70 -0.97 13.32
N GLY A 113 -13.84 -1.34 13.91
CA GLY A 113 -13.92 -2.28 15.02
C GLY A 113 -13.35 -3.66 14.67
N LEU A 114 -13.72 -4.22 13.52
CA LEU A 114 -13.25 -5.54 13.05
C LEU A 114 -11.75 -5.57 12.71
N ALA A 115 -11.19 -4.44 12.25
CA ALA A 115 -9.76 -4.29 11.98
C ALA A 115 -8.95 -3.85 13.22
N ASN A 116 -9.62 -3.51 14.32
CA ASN A 116 -9.06 -2.91 15.53
C ASN A 116 -8.21 -1.65 15.23
N VAL A 117 -8.83 -0.73 14.48
CA VAL A 117 -8.30 0.60 14.16
C VAL A 117 -9.38 1.65 14.44
N SER A 118 -9.01 2.92 14.58
CA SER A 118 -10.02 3.97 14.69
C SER A 118 -10.63 4.32 13.33
N ALA A 119 -11.88 4.80 13.31
CA ALA A 119 -12.51 5.28 12.09
C ALA A 119 -11.71 6.41 11.41
N ASP A 120 -11.05 7.26 12.20
CA ASP A 120 -10.16 8.31 11.68
C ASP A 120 -8.93 7.75 10.99
N THR A 121 -8.41 6.61 11.47
CA THR A 121 -7.30 5.90 10.82
C THR A 121 -7.72 5.36 9.46
N VAL A 122 -8.94 4.83 9.34
CA VAL A 122 -9.50 4.39 8.05
C VAL A 122 -9.60 5.58 7.09
N ARG A 123 -10.14 6.72 7.54
CA ARG A 123 -10.22 7.96 6.74
C ARG A 123 -8.84 8.48 6.32
N TYR A 124 -7.86 8.35 7.20
CA TYR A 124 -6.48 8.71 6.90
C TYR A 124 -5.92 7.84 5.77
N TYR A 125 -6.12 6.52 5.82
CA TYR A 125 -5.68 5.61 4.75
C TYR A 125 -6.41 5.85 3.42
N GLU A 126 -7.69 6.23 3.44
CA GLU A 126 -8.39 6.69 2.23
C GLU A 126 -7.73 7.93 1.63
N LYS A 127 -7.44 8.94 2.46
CA LYS A 127 -6.79 10.18 2.00
C LYS A 127 -5.40 9.91 1.40
N GLN A 128 -4.71 8.89 1.90
CA GLN A 128 -3.40 8.46 1.41
C GLN A 128 -3.48 7.56 0.16
N GLY A 129 -4.67 7.23 -0.34
CA GLY A 129 -4.87 6.35 -1.49
C GLY A 129 -4.60 4.87 -1.21
N MET A 130 -4.52 4.48 0.07
CA MET A 130 -4.28 3.09 0.49
C MET A 130 -5.58 2.29 0.65
N MET A 131 -6.71 2.99 0.67
CA MET A 131 -8.06 2.45 0.75
C MET A 131 -8.89 3.16 -0.30
N SER A 132 -9.73 2.42 -1.01
CA SER A 132 -10.77 3.00 -1.85
C SER A 132 -12.09 2.81 -1.11
N PRO A 133 -12.85 3.87 -0.82
CA PRO A 133 -14.21 3.68 -0.32
C PRO A 133 -14.97 2.90 -1.37
N GLY A 134 -15.67 1.84 -0.94
CA GLY A 134 -16.60 1.14 -1.80
C GLY A 134 -17.74 2.06 -2.27
N THR A 135 -18.70 1.46 -2.96
CA THR A 135 -19.95 2.12 -3.34
C THR A 135 -20.53 2.90 -2.16
N ARG A 136 -21.05 4.09 -2.45
CA ARG A 136 -21.86 4.80 -1.46
C ARG A 136 -23.25 4.18 -1.49
N ASN A 137 -23.82 3.96 -0.32
CA ASN A 137 -25.22 3.56 -0.24
C ASN A 137 -26.12 4.69 -0.79
N PRO A 138 -27.37 4.40 -1.18
CA PRO A 138 -28.32 5.42 -1.65
C PRO A 138 -28.58 6.55 -0.64
N SER A 139 -28.35 6.31 0.66
CA SER A 139 -28.41 7.33 1.72
C SER A 139 -27.13 8.18 1.86
N GLY A 140 -26.12 7.99 1.00
CA GLY A 140 -24.86 8.75 0.99
C GLY A 140 -23.75 8.26 1.93
N TYR A 141 -23.96 7.16 2.67
CA TYR A 141 -22.92 6.58 3.55
C TYR A 141 -21.92 5.73 2.77
N ARG A 142 -20.64 5.73 3.21
CA ARG A 142 -19.61 4.84 2.67
C ARG A 142 -19.87 3.40 3.11
N GLN A 143 -19.80 2.47 2.16
CA GLN A 143 -19.82 1.03 2.44
C GLN A 143 -18.47 0.42 2.09
N TYR A 144 -18.10 -0.60 2.85
CA TYR A 144 -16.86 -1.36 2.68
C TYR A 144 -17.19 -2.83 2.64
N ASP A 145 -16.36 -3.64 2.00
CA ASP A 145 -16.57 -5.08 1.94
C ASP A 145 -15.50 -5.87 2.73
N ASP A 146 -15.57 -7.20 2.67
CA ASP A 146 -14.57 -8.08 3.29
C ASP A 146 -13.16 -7.90 2.67
N ASN A 147 -13.04 -7.47 1.42
CA ASN A 147 -11.74 -7.20 0.80
C ASN A 147 -11.09 -5.97 1.44
N ASP A 148 -11.88 -4.92 1.69
CA ASP A 148 -11.43 -3.75 2.45
C ASP A 148 -11.01 -4.11 3.88
N LEU A 149 -11.70 -5.04 4.53
CA LEU A 149 -11.30 -5.56 5.84
C LEU A 149 -9.94 -6.27 5.77
N GLN A 150 -9.73 -7.12 4.77
CA GLN A 150 -8.43 -7.80 4.56
C GLN A 150 -7.32 -6.81 4.22
N ARG A 151 -7.62 -5.77 3.44
CA ARG A 151 -6.70 -4.68 3.13
C ARG A 151 -6.29 -3.90 4.37
N LEU A 152 -7.23 -3.58 5.27
CA LEU A 152 -6.88 -2.93 6.55
C LEU A 152 -6.03 -3.83 7.45
N ARG A 153 -6.33 -5.12 7.52
CA ARG A 153 -5.51 -6.10 8.26
C ARG A 153 -4.10 -6.17 7.70
N PHE A 154 -3.95 -6.17 6.38
CA PHE A 154 -2.66 -6.11 5.70
C PHE A 154 -1.87 -4.86 6.08
N ILE A 155 -2.49 -3.67 5.97
CA ILE A 155 -1.84 -2.39 6.32
C ILE A 155 -1.40 -2.40 7.78
N ARG A 156 -2.25 -2.87 8.69
CA ARG A 156 -1.95 -2.93 10.13
C ARG A 156 -0.78 -3.87 10.41
N TYR A 157 -0.77 -5.07 9.81
CA TYR A 157 0.32 -6.02 9.98
C TYR A 157 1.64 -5.45 9.45
N ALA A 158 1.65 -4.91 8.23
CA ALA A 158 2.85 -4.32 7.64
C ALA A 158 3.39 -3.14 8.48
N LYS A 159 2.50 -2.30 9.01
CA LYS A 159 2.89 -1.23 9.94
C LYS A 159 3.52 -1.78 11.23
N SER A 160 2.97 -2.86 11.80
CA SER A 160 3.54 -3.48 13.00
C SER A 160 4.90 -4.14 12.78
N THR A 161 5.17 -4.63 11.56
CA THR A 161 6.47 -5.16 11.15
C THR A 161 7.49 -4.04 10.89
N GLY A 162 7.05 -2.78 10.88
CA GLY A 162 7.91 -1.61 10.78
C GLY A 162 8.06 -1.06 9.37
N PHE A 163 7.22 -1.44 8.41
CA PHE A 163 7.21 -0.81 7.08
C PHE A 163 6.72 0.64 7.13
N THR A 164 7.28 1.48 6.26
CA THR A 164 6.81 2.85 6.05
C THR A 164 5.50 2.86 5.26
N LEU A 165 4.74 3.95 5.33
CA LEU A 165 3.48 4.06 4.58
C LEU A 165 3.69 3.97 3.06
N ASP A 166 4.81 4.48 2.56
CA ASP A 166 5.14 4.44 1.13
C ASP A 166 5.44 3.01 0.68
N ALA A 167 6.24 2.25 1.44
CA ALA A 167 6.49 0.83 1.15
C ALA A 167 5.20 0.00 1.21
N ILE A 168 4.28 0.31 2.15
CA ILE A 168 2.98 -0.38 2.21
C ILE A 168 2.13 -0.07 0.97
N LYS A 169 2.18 1.15 0.41
CA LYS A 169 1.48 1.49 -0.83
C LYS A 169 1.99 0.67 -2.01
N GLU A 170 3.31 0.52 -2.14
CA GLU A 170 3.92 -0.30 -3.20
C GLU A 170 3.55 -1.78 -3.04
N LEU A 171 3.59 -2.32 -1.82
CA LEU A 171 3.13 -3.69 -1.57
C LEU A 171 1.64 -3.87 -1.87
N LEU A 172 0.82 -2.84 -1.62
CA LEU A 172 -0.60 -2.87 -1.98
C LEU A 172 -0.82 -2.82 -3.50
N SER A 173 -0.01 -2.07 -4.27
CA SER A 173 -0.12 -2.08 -5.74
C SER A 173 0.22 -3.45 -6.31
N ILE A 174 1.29 -4.09 -5.79
CA ILE A 174 1.66 -5.47 -6.15
C ILE A 174 0.52 -6.45 -5.89
N ARG A 175 -0.20 -6.28 -4.77
CA ARG A 175 -1.35 -7.13 -4.43
C ARG A 175 -2.56 -6.92 -5.35
N ILE A 176 -2.78 -5.69 -5.82
CA ILE A 176 -3.94 -5.35 -6.68
C ILE A 176 -3.75 -5.92 -8.08
N ASP A 177 -2.52 -5.90 -8.60
CA ASP A 177 -2.22 -6.31 -9.96
C ASP A 177 -1.03 -7.29 -10.06
N PRO A 178 -1.18 -8.51 -9.52
CA PRO A 178 -0.07 -9.46 -9.45
C PRO A 178 0.45 -9.92 -10.82
N LEU A 179 -0.32 -9.72 -11.90
CA LEU A 179 0.09 -10.09 -13.26
C LEU A 179 1.17 -9.16 -13.82
N HIS A 180 1.21 -7.92 -13.35
CA HIS A 180 2.17 -6.90 -13.80
C HIS A 180 3.35 -6.73 -12.84
N HIS A 181 3.43 -7.54 -11.78
CA HIS A 181 4.43 -7.43 -10.74
C HIS A 181 5.14 -8.77 -10.51
N THR A 182 6.43 -8.68 -10.18
CA THR A 182 7.26 -9.87 -9.92
C THR A 182 7.49 -10.10 -8.42
N CYS A 183 7.74 -11.35 -8.05
CA CYS A 183 8.19 -11.69 -6.68
C CYS A 183 9.49 -10.95 -6.32
N GLN A 184 10.32 -10.61 -7.31
CA GLN A 184 11.54 -9.84 -7.09
C GLN A 184 11.27 -8.44 -6.56
N GLU A 185 10.23 -7.76 -7.04
CA GLU A 185 9.85 -6.41 -6.57
C GLU A 185 9.41 -6.44 -5.10
N SER A 186 8.53 -7.38 -4.74
CA SER A 186 8.10 -7.53 -3.34
C SER A 186 9.26 -7.86 -2.41
N LYS A 187 10.21 -8.71 -2.86
CA LYS A 187 11.42 -9.02 -2.10
C LYS A 187 12.32 -7.81 -1.93
N ALA A 188 12.52 -6.99 -2.98
CA ALA A 188 13.36 -5.81 -2.92
C ALA A 188 12.87 -4.79 -1.86
N ILE A 189 11.55 -4.59 -1.74
CA ILE A 189 10.96 -3.71 -0.72
C ILE A 189 11.27 -4.23 0.70
N VAL A 190 11.21 -5.55 0.90
CA VAL A 190 11.54 -6.17 2.19
C VAL A 190 13.04 -6.05 2.49
N ASP A 191 13.89 -6.35 1.51
CA ASP A 191 15.35 -6.31 1.65
C ASP A 191 15.85 -4.88 1.95
N GLU A 192 15.30 -3.85 1.29
CA GLU A 192 15.62 -2.44 1.59
C GLU A 192 15.24 -2.09 3.03
N ARG A 193 14.04 -2.49 3.48
CA ARG A 193 13.60 -2.20 4.84
C ARG A 193 14.40 -2.97 5.89
N LEU A 194 14.79 -4.21 5.59
CA LEU A 194 15.65 -5.01 6.46
C LEU A 194 17.02 -4.33 6.63
N ALA A 195 17.65 -3.90 5.54
CA ALA A 195 18.93 -3.20 5.58
C ALA A 195 18.88 -1.91 6.43
N GLU A 196 17.80 -1.12 6.32
CA GLU A 196 17.60 0.06 7.17
C GLU A 196 17.48 -0.28 8.66
N VAL A 197 16.81 -1.39 9.00
CA VAL A 197 16.65 -1.84 10.39
C VAL A 197 17.97 -2.36 10.94
N GLU A 198 18.70 -3.15 10.16
CA GLU A 198 20.03 -3.66 10.53
C GLU A 198 21.03 -2.52 10.77
N PHE A 199 21.02 -1.49 9.91
CA PHE A 199 21.86 -0.31 10.10
C PHE A 199 21.54 0.41 11.43
N LYS A 200 20.26 0.67 11.70
CA LYS A 200 19.84 1.29 12.99
C LYS A 200 20.21 0.42 14.18
N LEU A 201 20.13 -0.90 14.05
CA LEU A 201 20.53 -1.82 15.11
C LEU A 201 22.03 -1.69 15.40
N GLN A 202 22.87 -1.54 14.37
CA GLN A 202 24.30 -1.31 14.55
C GLN A 202 24.57 0.01 15.28
N GLU A 203 23.93 1.11 14.87
CA GLU A 203 24.07 2.42 15.53
C GLU A 203 23.64 2.37 17.01
N LEU A 204 22.47 1.78 17.28
CA LEU A 204 21.95 1.62 18.64
C LEU A 204 22.83 0.70 19.48
N THR A 205 23.44 -0.32 18.87
CA THR A 205 24.38 -1.23 19.56
C THR A 205 25.66 -0.48 19.96
N GLN A 206 26.21 0.35 19.07
CA GLN A 206 27.37 1.19 19.38
C GLN A 206 27.05 2.19 20.49
N MET A 207 25.89 2.85 20.41
CA MET A 207 25.45 3.77 21.47
C MET A 207 25.29 3.05 22.81
N ARG A 208 24.66 1.87 22.81
CA ARG A 208 24.52 1.03 24.00
C ARG A 208 25.86 0.66 24.60
N GLU A 209 26.84 0.24 23.79
CA GLU A 209 28.18 -0.11 24.26
C GLU A 209 28.91 1.09 24.88
N SER A 210 28.80 2.27 24.28
CA SER A 210 29.36 3.51 24.84
C SER A 210 28.73 3.83 26.20
N LEU A 211 27.40 3.74 26.31
CA LEU A 211 26.69 3.95 27.58
C LEU A 211 27.05 2.89 28.63
N GLN A 212 27.24 1.63 28.22
CA GLN A 212 27.68 0.55 29.11
C GLN A 212 29.10 0.80 29.65
N ARG A 213 30.02 1.29 28.83
CA ARG A 213 31.38 1.66 29.27
C ARG A 213 31.36 2.79 30.29
N LEU A 214 30.58 3.84 30.02
CA LEU A 214 30.41 4.96 30.94
C LEU A 214 29.80 4.49 32.28
N SER A 215 28.75 3.68 32.22
CA SER A 215 28.12 3.12 33.41
C SER A 215 29.07 2.23 34.23
N ALA A 216 29.94 1.45 33.58
CA ALA A 216 30.90 0.58 34.26
C ALA A 216 32.08 1.36 34.88
N ALA A 217 32.38 2.55 34.36
CA ALA A 217 33.51 3.36 34.84
C ALA A 217 33.23 4.06 36.18
N CYS A 218 31.96 4.35 36.52
CA CYS A 218 31.60 5.01 37.76
C CYS A 218 31.22 4.02 38.86
N CYS A 219 31.63 4.32 40.09
CA CYS A 219 31.35 3.51 41.27
C CYS A 219 29.86 3.54 41.71
N GLY A 220 29.07 4.51 41.26
CA GLY A 220 27.63 4.60 41.54
C GLY A 220 27.27 4.85 43.02
N SER A 221 28.24 5.12 43.89
CA SER A 221 28.03 5.42 45.31
C SER A 221 27.82 6.92 45.56
N ALA A 222 27.35 7.28 46.76
CA ALA A 222 27.05 8.66 47.16
C ALA A 222 28.31 9.49 47.45
N HIS A 223 29.30 9.46 46.56
CA HIS A 223 30.47 10.35 46.60
C HIS A 223 30.21 11.63 45.81
N THR A 224 30.94 12.69 46.15
CA THR A 224 30.81 13.99 45.50
C THR A 224 31.16 13.90 44.01
N SER A 225 30.44 14.63 43.16
CA SER A 225 30.61 14.63 41.70
C SER A 225 32.00 15.03 41.20
N VAL A 226 32.83 15.62 42.07
CA VAL A 226 34.22 16.03 41.77
C VAL A 226 35.09 14.85 41.35
N THR A 227 34.81 13.64 41.82
CA THR A 227 35.59 12.43 41.47
C THR A 227 34.82 11.49 40.54
N CYS A 228 33.84 12.01 39.80
CA CYS A 228 33.01 11.19 38.93
C CYS A 228 33.71 10.92 37.59
N SER A 229 34.18 9.70 37.41
CA SER A 229 34.81 9.21 36.17
C SER A 229 33.93 9.30 34.92
N ILE A 230 32.59 9.35 35.07
CA ILE A 230 31.68 9.59 33.93
C ILE A 230 31.78 11.03 33.44
N LEU A 231 31.85 12.02 34.35
CA LEU A 231 31.93 13.43 33.97
C LEU A 231 33.26 13.74 33.30
N GLU A 232 34.35 13.20 33.85
CA GLU A 232 35.69 13.27 33.24
C GLU A 232 35.71 12.64 31.84
N ALA A 233 35.15 11.43 31.68
CA ALA A 233 35.10 10.76 30.37
C ALA A 233 34.20 11.47 29.33
N LEU A 234 33.16 12.18 29.76
CA LEU A 234 32.30 12.97 28.87
C LEU A 234 32.95 14.30 28.47
N GLU A 235 33.69 14.94 29.36
CA GLU A 235 34.50 16.13 29.06
C GLU A 235 35.62 15.78 28.05
N ASP A 236 36.30 14.64 28.24
CA ASP A 236 37.31 14.13 27.30
C ASP A 236 36.72 13.68 25.96
N GLY A 237 35.50 13.15 25.97
CA GLY A 237 34.77 12.70 24.78
C GLY A 237 34.27 13.84 23.90
N ALA A 238 33.98 15.01 24.48
CA ALA A 238 33.55 16.20 23.75
C ALA A 238 34.67 16.81 22.89
N GLY A 239 35.94 16.51 23.19
CA GLY A 239 37.11 16.96 22.43
C GLY A 239 37.47 16.11 21.21
N LYS A 240 36.75 15.00 20.95
CA LYS A 240 37.01 14.09 19.81
C LYS A 240 35.76 13.99 18.93
N ASP A 241 35.87 14.44 17.69
CA ASP A 241 34.83 14.66 16.68
C ASP A 241 33.96 13.43 16.32
N ASN A 242 33.13 12.95 17.25
CA ASN A 242 32.17 11.88 17.01
C ASN A 242 30.96 12.32 16.18
N ALA A 243 30.70 13.64 16.07
CA ALA A 243 29.56 14.18 15.34
C ALA A 243 29.73 14.17 13.81
N LEU A 244 30.94 14.45 13.31
CA LEU A 244 31.24 14.42 11.87
C LEU A 244 31.37 12.99 11.35
N GLN A 245 31.94 12.09 12.16
CA GLN A 245 32.10 10.68 11.78
C GLN A 245 30.75 9.95 11.73
N ALA A 246 29.83 10.23 12.66
CA ALA A 246 28.48 9.67 12.66
C ALA A 246 27.67 10.08 11.42
N LEU A 247 27.81 11.32 10.94
CA LEU A 247 27.13 11.80 9.72
C LEU A 247 27.71 11.21 8.43
N LEU A 248 29.00 10.88 8.40
CA LEU A 248 29.67 10.30 7.22
C LEU A 248 29.46 8.78 7.09
N HIS A 249 29.13 8.11 8.19
CA HIS A 249 28.85 6.67 8.22
C HIS A 249 27.37 6.30 8.01
N ASP A 250 26.47 7.28 7.85
CA ASP A 250 25.07 7.04 7.51
C ASP A 250 24.89 6.75 5.99
N PRO A 251 24.63 5.49 5.58
CA PRO A 251 24.40 5.14 4.18
C PRO A 251 23.07 5.72 3.65
N LEU A 252 22.10 6.07 4.52
CA LEU A 252 20.85 6.74 4.13
C LEU A 252 21.06 8.23 3.84
N PHE A 253 22.09 8.86 4.42
CA PHE A 253 22.50 10.21 4.04
C PHE A 253 22.98 10.26 2.58
N LYS A 254 23.78 9.27 2.13
CA LYS A 254 24.20 9.15 0.73
C LYS A 254 23.03 8.86 -0.22
N GLN A 255 22.14 7.92 0.14
CA GLN A 255 20.95 7.62 -0.68
C GLN A 255 19.98 8.81 -0.81
N ARG A 256 19.81 9.62 0.24
CA ARG A 256 18.93 10.81 0.22
C ARG A 256 19.53 11.99 -0.55
N ILE A 257 20.86 12.11 -0.60
CA ILE A 257 21.57 13.09 -1.44
C ILE A 257 21.49 12.67 -2.92
N GLU A 258 21.73 11.39 -3.25
CA GLU A 258 21.75 10.89 -4.64
C GLU A 258 20.35 10.85 -5.29
N LYS A 259 19.29 10.46 -4.55
CA LYS A 259 17.90 10.54 -5.05
C LYS A 259 17.47 11.99 -5.33
N ASN A 260 18.01 12.98 -4.60
CA ASN A 260 17.73 14.41 -4.82
C ASN A 260 18.51 15.04 -6.00
N GLN A 261 19.59 14.42 -6.48
CA GLN A 261 20.31 14.91 -7.66
C GLN A 261 19.60 14.58 -8.98
N LYS A 262 18.86 13.45 -9.03
CA LYS A 262 18.13 13.03 -10.24
C LYS A 262 16.78 13.74 -10.45
N GLY A 263 16.33 14.56 -9.48
CA GLY A 263 15.03 15.23 -9.49
C GLY A 263 15.04 16.76 -9.72
N LYS A 264 16.19 17.40 -9.95
CA LYS A 264 16.22 18.83 -10.27
C LYS A 264 16.04 19.06 -11.76
N GLY A 265 14.77 19.07 -12.18
CA GLY A 265 14.36 19.70 -13.42
C GLY A 265 14.99 21.09 -13.53
N SER A 266 15.63 21.32 -14.67
CA SER A 266 16.17 22.60 -15.13
C SER A 266 15.09 23.69 -15.05
N TYR A 267 15.02 24.40 -13.93
CA TYR A 267 14.38 25.71 -13.89
C TYR A 267 15.35 26.70 -14.53
N ARG A 268 15.29 26.77 -15.86
CA ARG A 268 15.86 27.86 -16.65
C ARG A 268 15.13 29.15 -16.25
N ARG A 269 15.68 29.87 -15.29
CA ARG A 269 15.20 31.19 -14.86
C ARG A 269 15.32 32.12 -16.06
N LYS A 270 14.19 32.43 -16.70
CA LYS A 270 14.13 33.53 -17.68
C LYS A 270 14.49 34.81 -16.94
N GLU A 271 15.56 35.47 -17.37
CA GLU A 271 15.90 36.82 -16.96
C GLU A 271 14.69 37.71 -17.22
N LYS A 272 14.05 38.17 -16.14
CA LYS A 272 13.12 39.29 -16.21
C LYS A 272 13.84 40.50 -15.61
N ASN A 273 14.06 41.45 -16.49
CA ASN A 273 14.46 42.83 -16.26
C ASN A 273 13.93 43.42 -14.95
N GLY A 274 14.79 44.18 -14.28
CA GLY A 274 14.42 45.48 -13.74
C GLY A 274 14.20 45.57 -12.24
N LYS A 275 15.21 46.17 -11.59
CA LYS A 275 15.13 47.05 -10.42
C LYS A 275 14.77 46.40 -9.08
N GLY A 276 15.80 46.26 -8.25
CA GLY A 276 15.68 46.04 -6.81
C GLY A 276 17.04 46.24 -6.15
N SER A 277 17.41 47.51 -5.93
CA SER A 277 18.56 47.91 -5.14
C SER A 277 18.35 47.54 -3.67
N TYR A 278 19.27 46.77 -3.08
CA TYR A 278 19.44 46.74 -1.63
C TYR A 278 20.92 46.91 -1.30
N LEU A 279 21.15 47.87 -0.40
CA LEU A 279 22.43 48.39 0.03
C LEU A 279 23.16 47.34 0.89
N GLU A 280 24.42 47.06 0.53
CA GLU A 280 25.35 46.29 1.37
C GLU A 280 25.71 47.10 2.61
N GLY A 281 25.22 46.66 3.77
CA GLY A 281 25.73 47.10 5.07
C GLY A 281 26.75 46.09 5.57
N SER A 282 28.03 46.43 5.45
CA SER A 282 29.14 45.75 6.10
C SER A 282 29.06 45.97 7.62
N VAL A 283 28.90 44.89 8.39
CA VAL A 283 29.10 44.90 9.84
C VAL A 283 30.35 44.10 10.13
N GLU A 284 31.46 44.81 10.32
CA GLU A 284 32.65 44.30 10.99
C GLU A 284 32.30 44.00 12.45
N CYS A 285 32.40 42.73 12.86
CA CYS A 285 32.20 42.34 14.24
C CYS A 285 33.57 42.09 14.88
N SER A 286 34.13 43.16 15.44
CA SER A 286 35.29 43.13 16.33
C SER A 286 34.82 42.69 17.72
N VAL A 287 35.21 41.49 18.16
CA VAL A 287 34.94 41.04 19.53
C VAL A 287 36.19 41.29 20.38
N GLU A 288 36.12 42.34 21.20
CA GLU A 288 37.08 42.64 22.25
C GLU A 288 36.98 41.61 23.39
N TYR A 289 38.13 41.03 23.75
CA TYR A 289 38.31 40.29 24.99
C TYR A 289 38.18 41.24 26.18
N SER A 290 37.19 41.02 27.04
CA SER A 290 37.15 41.60 28.38
C SER A 290 37.42 40.51 29.41
N THR A 291 38.52 40.71 30.13
CA THR A 291 38.95 40.03 31.34
C THR A 291 38.08 40.44 32.55
N LEU A 292 38.24 39.68 33.65
CA LEU A 292 38.03 39.98 35.08
C LEU A 292 36.92 39.14 35.77
N PRO A 293 36.94 38.97 37.11
CA PRO A 293 38.06 38.48 37.93
C PRO A 293 37.61 37.49 39.05
N PHE A 294 38.61 36.81 39.65
CA PHE A 294 38.61 35.97 40.87
C PHE A 294 37.90 34.61 40.85
#